data_AF-A0A0K1NLX3-F1
#
_entry.id   AF-A0A0K1NLX3-F1
#
_cell.length_a   1.000
_cell.length_b   1.000
_cell.length_c   1.000
_cell.angle_alpha   90.00
_cell.angle_beta   90.00
_cell.angle_gamma   90.00
#
_symmetry.space_group_name_H-M   'P 1'
#
loop_
_entity.id
_entity.type
_entity.pdbx_description
1 polymer ?
#
loop_
_entity_poly.entity_id
_entity_poly.type
_entity_poly.pdbx_seq_one_letter_code
_entity_poly.pdbx_strand_id
1 'polypeptide(L)'
;MSDRKQAKIERKKEKAEKAGKEYSLKYLMASHRIMTDGKDYFYLGEAFYPVYRTTWIGNTTVTTFAGYNYTHAVLAKFDVAGNLLWDECFPMEPRIMPMYVKRFVSASLKGKNVNLLFADKNRLVSKLFRNADGNVIQDRTSEIMETDNDDEDVKKMRYSNSQHWYGDNFLVYGTQVVKNAKTGERRKVFAITKYTIK
;
A
#
# COMPACT_ATOMS: atom_id res chain seq x y z
N MET A 1 -3.41 7.05 15.69
CA MET A 1 -2.99 8.45 15.42
C MET A 1 -2.58 9.09 16.73
N SER A 2 -1.62 10.01 16.76
CA SER A 2 -1.29 10.76 18.00
C SER A 2 -2.25 11.93 18.17
N ASP A 3 -2.64 12.22 19.40
CA ASP A 3 -3.57 13.31 19.79
C ASP A 3 -3.19 14.65 19.16
N ARG A 4 -1.89 14.93 19.05
CA ARG A 4 -1.36 16.16 18.43
C ARG A 4 -1.67 16.27 16.93
N LYS A 5 -1.70 15.13 16.21
CA LYS A 5 -2.09 15.11 14.79
C LYS A 5 -3.60 15.29 14.64
N GLN A 6 -4.41 14.69 15.51
CA GLN A 6 -5.87 14.90 15.51
C GLN A 6 -6.23 16.37 15.77
N ALA A 7 -5.68 16.98 16.81
CA ALA A 7 -5.92 18.40 17.13
C ALA A 7 -5.53 19.34 15.96
N LYS A 8 -4.48 19.00 15.20
CA LYS A 8 -4.08 19.78 14.01
C LYS A 8 -5.08 19.65 12.87
N ILE A 9 -5.71 18.50 12.70
CA ILE A 9 -6.74 18.27 11.68
C ILE A 9 -8.03 19.00 12.07
N GLU A 10 -8.47 18.84 13.33
CA GLU A 10 -9.60 19.57 13.92
C GLU A 10 -9.49 21.08 13.67
N ARG A 11 -8.35 21.68 14.04
CA ARG A 11 -8.10 23.12 13.81
C ARG A 11 -8.16 23.52 12.33
N LYS A 12 -7.78 22.63 11.41
CA LYS A 12 -7.90 22.89 9.97
C LYS A 12 -9.34 22.79 9.48
N LYS A 13 -10.13 21.86 10.03
CA LYS A 13 -11.56 21.74 9.77
C LYS A 13 -12.29 23.00 10.21
N GLU A 14 -12.10 23.42 11.46
CA GLU A 14 -12.70 24.66 11.99
C GLU A 14 -12.34 25.89 11.16
N LYS A 15 -11.09 25.99 10.68
CA LYS A 15 -10.64 27.11 9.85
C LYS A 15 -11.33 27.10 8.47
N ALA A 16 -11.54 25.93 7.88
CA ALA A 16 -12.25 25.81 6.61
C ALA A 16 -13.72 26.19 6.78
N GLU A 17 -14.35 25.69 7.84
CA GLU A 17 -15.74 25.97 8.17
C GLU A 17 -15.99 27.47 8.40
N LYS A 18 -15.14 28.13 9.18
CA LYS A 18 -15.18 29.61 9.36
C LYS A 18 -15.01 30.39 8.05
N ALA A 19 -14.39 29.80 7.04
CA ALA A 19 -14.24 30.37 5.71
C ALA A 19 -15.35 29.96 4.74
N GLY A 20 -16.41 29.29 5.23
CA GLY A 20 -17.53 28.79 4.41
C GLY A 20 -17.14 27.67 3.46
N LYS A 21 -16.07 26.92 3.75
CA LYS A 21 -15.54 25.85 2.91
C LYS A 21 -15.49 24.54 3.68
N GLU A 22 -15.76 23.44 3.01
CA GLU A 22 -15.49 22.12 3.58
C GLU A 22 -13.98 21.82 3.59
N TYR A 23 -13.48 21.23 4.67
CA TYR A 23 -12.09 20.79 4.73
C TYR A 23 -11.88 19.54 3.89
N SER A 24 -11.55 19.74 2.61
CA SER A 24 -11.21 18.64 1.70
C SER A 24 -9.70 18.43 1.61
N LEU A 25 -9.24 17.19 1.78
CA LEU A 25 -7.90 16.80 1.35
C LEU A 25 -7.97 16.42 -0.14
N LYS A 26 -7.20 17.11 -0.97
CA LYS A 26 -7.15 16.87 -2.42
C LYS A 26 -6.20 15.72 -2.71
N TYR A 27 -6.73 14.50 -2.66
CA TYR A 27 -6.04 13.29 -3.12
C TYR A 27 -6.60 12.82 -4.47
N LEU A 28 -5.73 12.24 -5.27
CA LEU A 28 -6.11 11.36 -6.38
C LEU A 28 -6.27 9.94 -5.83
N MET A 29 -7.08 9.12 -6.50
CA MET A 29 -7.35 7.74 -6.09
C MET A 29 -6.87 6.75 -7.14
N ALA A 30 -5.98 5.83 -6.74
CA ALA A 30 -5.60 4.69 -7.55
C ALA A 30 -6.64 3.59 -7.34
N SER A 31 -7.77 3.70 -8.03
CA SER A 31 -8.87 2.73 -7.95
C SER A 31 -8.47 1.38 -8.53
N HIS A 32 -8.77 0.33 -7.77
CA HIS A 32 -8.76 -1.05 -8.24
C HIS A 32 -10.03 -1.37 -9.03
N ARG A 33 -10.06 -2.56 -9.65
CA ARG A 33 -11.30 -3.10 -10.20
C ARG A 33 -12.25 -3.41 -9.03
N ILE A 34 -13.54 -3.20 -9.24
CA ILE A 34 -14.56 -3.63 -8.27
C ILE A 34 -14.46 -5.13 -8.09
N MET A 35 -14.38 -5.57 -6.83
CA MET A 35 -14.37 -6.98 -6.46
C MET A 35 -15.76 -7.36 -5.93
N THR A 36 -16.10 -8.65 -5.98
CA THR A 36 -17.37 -9.14 -5.44
C THR A 36 -17.20 -10.56 -4.92
N ASP A 37 -17.93 -10.88 -3.84
CA ASP A 37 -18.07 -12.25 -3.32
C ASP A 37 -19.31 -12.96 -3.89
N GLY A 38 -19.97 -12.34 -4.89
CA GLY A 38 -21.22 -12.80 -5.49
C GLY A 38 -22.47 -12.22 -4.84
N LYS A 39 -22.35 -11.61 -3.65
CA LYS A 39 -23.46 -10.96 -2.94
C LYS A 39 -23.28 -9.45 -2.89
N ASP A 40 -22.13 -9.01 -2.43
CA ASP A 40 -21.82 -7.61 -2.17
C ASP A 40 -20.64 -7.14 -3.05
N TYR A 41 -20.44 -5.84 -3.14
CA TYR A 41 -19.39 -5.21 -3.95
C TYR A 41 -18.33 -4.55 -3.07
N PHE A 42 -17.07 -4.61 -3.49
CA PHE A 42 -15.94 -4.06 -2.75
C PHE A 42 -15.15 -3.10 -3.64
N TYR A 43 -14.95 -1.88 -3.11
CA TYR A 43 -14.06 -0.88 -3.67
C TYR A 43 -12.76 -0.86 -2.87
N LEU A 44 -11.63 -0.94 -3.57
CA LEU A 44 -10.31 -0.69 -3.01
C LEU A 44 -9.68 0.47 -3.78
N GLY A 45 -9.24 1.50 -3.06
CA GLY A 45 -8.60 2.67 -3.64
C GLY A 45 -7.43 3.14 -2.79
N GLU A 46 -6.33 3.55 -3.44
CA GLU A 46 -5.14 4.05 -2.74
C GLU A 46 -4.98 5.55 -3.00
N ALA A 47 -4.97 6.35 -1.93
CA ALA A 47 -4.93 7.80 -2.00
C ALA A 47 -3.49 8.31 -2.21
N PHE A 48 -3.29 9.12 -3.26
CA PHE A 48 -1.99 9.65 -3.63
C PHE A 48 -2.04 11.11 -4.14
N TYR A 49 -0.88 11.74 -4.24
CA TYR A 49 -0.73 13.07 -4.84
C TYR A 49 0.64 13.22 -5.54
N PRO A 50 0.75 14.05 -6.59
CA PRO A 50 2.03 14.29 -7.27
C PRO A 50 2.97 15.11 -6.38
N VAL A 51 4.25 14.74 -6.40
CA VAL A 51 5.32 15.47 -5.73
C VAL A 51 6.24 16.07 -6.79
N TYR A 52 6.62 17.33 -6.60
CA TYR A 52 7.58 18.03 -7.44
C TYR A 52 8.80 18.43 -6.59
N ARG A 53 9.98 18.43 -7.20
CA ARG A 53 11.23 18.88 -6.60
C ARG A 53 11.76 20.07 -7.36
N THR A 54 12.12 21.10 -6.61
CA THR A 54 12.73 22.31 -7.14
C THR A 54 14.22 22.30 -6.82
N THR A 55 15.05 22.41 -7.85
CA THR A 55 16.51 22.41 -7.74
C THR A 55 17.08 23.62 -8.47
N TRP A 56 18.18 24.16 -7.94
CA TRP A 56 18.94 25.20 -8.59
C TRP A 56 20.01 24.58 -9.50
N ILE A 57 20.05 25.02 -10.75
CA ILE A 57 21.08 24.67 -11.72
C ILE A 57 21.70 25.99 -12.19
N GLY A 58 22.88 26.32 -11.66
CA GLY A 58 23.47 27.65 -11.81
C GLY A 58 22.56 28.72 -11.20
N ASN A 59 22.18 29.72 -12.00
CA ASN A 59 21.25 30.77 -11.59
C ASN A 59 19.78 30.47 -11.93
N THR A 60 19.48 29.30 -12.50
CA THR A 60 18.13 28.93 -12.92
C THR A 60 17.49 27.99 -11.92
N THR A 61 16.25 28.27 -11.55
CA THR A 61 15.42 27.36 -10.76
C THR A 61 14.65 26.44 -11.70
N VAL A 62 14.79 25.12 -11.52
CA VAL A 62 14.07 24.11 -12.30
C VAL A 62 13.19 23.29 -11.36
N THR A 63 11.91 23.18 -11.69
CA THR A 63 10.97 22.30 -10.97
C THR A 63 10.68 21.08 -11.83
N THR A 64 10.90 19.89 -11.27
CA THR A 64 10.72 18.60 -11.95
C THR A 64 9.74 17.72 -11.19
N PHE A 65 8.99 16.90 -11.92
CA PHE A 65 8.13 15.89 -11.33
C PHE A 65 8.99 14.81 -10.68
N ALA A 66 8.72 14.50 -9.40
CA ALA A 66 9.50 13.56 -8.59
C ALA A 66 8.77 12.24 -8.31
N GLY A 67 7.53 12.10 -8.80
CA GLY A 67 6.70 10.90 -8.63
C GLY A 67 5.45 11.14 -7.78
N TYR A 68 4.66 10.09 -7.62
CA TYR A 68 3.45 10.11 -6.81
C TYR A 68 3.73 9.59 -5.39
N ASN A 69 3.30 10.33 -4.38
CA ASN A 69 3.38 9.90 -3.00
C ASN A 69 2.01 9.39 -2.52
N TYR A 70 2.01 8.21 -1.90
CA TYR A 70 0.80 7.53 -1.42
C TYR A 70 0.72 7.65 0.10
N THR A 71 -0.51 7.71 0.62
CA THR A 71 -0.73 7.96 2.05
C THR A 71 -1.44 6.81 2.73
N HIS A 72 -2.63 6.46 2.26
CA HIS A 72 -3.51 5.46 2.82
C HIS A 72 -4.28 4.74 1.72
N ALA A 73 -4.83 3.58 2.05
CA ALA A 73 -5.81 2.89 1.23
C ALA A 73 -7.16 2.86 1.94
N VAL A 74 -8.23 2.83 1.14
CA VAL A 74 -9.61 2.69 1.58
C VAL A 74 -10.17 1.41 0.97
N LEU A 75 -10.71 0.55 1.82
CA LEU A 75 -11.51 -0.61 1.45
C LEU A 75 -12.94 -0.34 1.88
N ALA A 76 -13.88 -0.32 0.94
CA ALA A 76 -15.30 -0.10 1.24
C ALA A 76 -16.14 -1.22 0.65
N LYS A 77 -17.19 -1.61 1.37
CA LYS A 77 -18.15 -2.63 0.97
C LYS A 77 -19.52 -2.00 0.75
N PHE A 78 -20.17 -2.39 -0.33
CA PHE A 78 -21.48 -1.91 -0.73
C PHE A 78 -22.44 -3.08 -0.98
N ASP A 79 -23.72 -2.87 -0.72
CA ASP A 79 -24.76 -3.79 -1.16
C ASP A 79 -25.05 -3.63 -2.67
N VAL A 80 -25.97 -4.44 -3.20
CA VAL A 80 -26.35 -4.43 -4.62
C VAL A 80 -27.03 -3.12 -5.04
N ALA A 81 -27.65 -2.40 -4.10
CA ALA A 81 -28.25 -1.09 -4.36
C ALA A 81 -27.22 0.05 -4.31
N GLY A 82 -25.97 -0.23 -3.94
CA GLY A 82 -24.90 0.75 -3.81
C GLY A 82 -24.87 1.45 -2.44
N ASN A 83 -25.61 0.97 -1.45
CA ASN A 83 -25.53 1.49 -0.09
C ASN A 83 -24.22 1.03 0.56
N LEU A 84 -23.55 1.93 1.27
CA LEU A 84 -22.35 1.60 2.04
C LEU A 84 -22.72 0.69 3.22
N LEU A 85 -22.09 -0.48 3.29
CA LEU A 85 -22.23 -1.42 4.41
C LEU A 85 -21.19 -1.16 5.49
N TRP A 86 -19.93 -1.01 5.09
CA TRP A 86 -18.81 -0.61 5.96
C TRP A 86 -17.63 -0.14 5.12
N ASP A 87 -16.76 0.67 5.71
CA ASP A 87 -15.49 1.07 5.13
C ASP A 87 -14.37 1.04 6.16
N GLU A 88 -13.15 0.80 5.66
CA GLU A 88 -11.94 0.81 6.45
C GLU A 88 -10.82 1.55 5.73
N CYS A 89 -10.13 2.41 6.48
CA CYS A 89 -9.02 3.21 5.99
C CYS A 89 -7.75 2.86 6.76
N PHE A 90 -6.69 2.51 6.05
CA PHE A 90 -5.42 2.14 6.67
C PHE A 90 -4.21 2.86 6.07
N PRO A 91 -3.25 3.29 6.92
CA PRO A 91 -2.05 3.96 6.45
C PRO A 91 -1.17 2.98 5.66
N MET A 92 -0.54 3.48 4.60
CA MET A 92 0.41 2.72 3.79
C MET A 92 1.83 3.28 3.89
N GLU A 93 1.97 4.59 3.63
CA GLU A 93 3.24 5.32 3.60
C GLU A 93 4.38 4.54 2.89
N PRO A 94 4.24 4.18 1.58
CA PRO A 94 5.31 3.53 0.85
C PRO A 94 6.57 4.39 0.80
N ARG A 95 7.73 3.74 0.88
CA ARG A 95 9.05 4.37 0.82
C ARG A 95 9.46 4.76 -0.61
N ILE A 96 8.65 4.44 -1.62
CA ILE A 96 8.92 4.73 -3.02
C ILE A 96 7.87 5.69 -3.59
N MET A 97 8.31 6.59 -4.47
CA MET A 97 7.44 7.48 -5.24
C MET A 97 7.49 7.05 -6.71
N PRO A 98 6.56 6.19 -7.19
CA PRO A 98 6.55 5.76 -8.58
C PRO A 98 6.23 6.94 -9.52
N MET A 99 6.81 6.90 -10.72
CA MET A 99 6.58 7.90 -11.77
C MET A 99 5.25 7.66 -12.52
N TYR A 100 4.49 6.65 -12.13
CA TYR A 100 3.19 6.27 -12.68
C TYR A 100 2.21 5.95 -11.54
N VAL A 101 0.91 5.91 -11.84
CA VAL A 101 -0.11 5.50 -10.86
C VAL A 101 0.02 4.00 -10.61
N LYS A 102 0.54 3.64 -9.43
CA LYS A 102 0.77 2.26 -9.01
C LYS A 102 -0.34 1.83 -8.06
N ARG A 103 -0.81 0.61 -8.25
CA ARG A 103 -1.67 -0.11 -7.30
C ARG A 103 -0.78 -1.03 -6.49
N PHE A 104 -0.56 -0.70 -5.23
CA PHE A 104 0.35 -1.43 -4.35
C PHE A 104 -0.33 -2.58 -3.61
N VAL A 105 -1.59 -2.39 -3.21
CA VAL A 105 -2.33 -3.34 -2.40
C VAL A 105 -2.87 -4.42 -3.32
N SER A 106 -2.67 -5.68 -2.95
CA SER A 106 -3.36 -6.81 -3.57
C SER A 106 -4.39 -7.35 -2.60
N ALA A 107 -5.58 -7.68 -3.11
CA ALA A 107 -6.70 -8.10 -2.29
C ALA A 107 -7.22 -9.46 -2.73
N SER A 108 -7.79 -10.20 -1.79
CA SER A 108 -8.52 -11.43 -2.06
C SER A 108 -9.73 -11.55 -1.16
N LEU A 109 -10.84 -12.03 -1.71
CA LEU A 109 -12.05 -12.36 -0.97
C LEU A 109 -12.05 -13.87 -0.73
N LYS A 110 -12.03 -14.32 0.53
CA LYS A 110 -12.12 -15.75 0.85
C LYS A 110 -13.01 -15.99 2.06
N GLY A 111 -14.10 -16.73 1.83
CA GLY A 111 -15.05 -17.10 2.87
C GLY A 111 -15.61 -15.87 3.58
N LYS A 112 -15.39 -15.77 4.89
CA LYS A 112 -15.90 -14.66 5.72
C LYS A 112 -14.93 -13.49 5.83
N ASN A 113 -13.81 -13.50 5.09
CA ASN A 113 -12.74 -12.52 5.28
C ASN A 113 -12.30 -11.85 3.96
N VAL A 114 -11.72 -10.66 4.11
CA VAL A 114 -10.99 -9.95 3.06
C VAL A 114 -9.53 -9.88 3.46
N ASN A 115 -8.65 -10.43 2.62
CA ASN A 115 -7.21 -10.38 2.83
C ASN A 115 -6.60 -9.29 1.97
N LEU A 116 -5.73 -8.47 2.54
CA LEU A 116 -4.92 -7.49 1.82
C LEU A 116 -3.44 -7.76 2.05
N LEU A 117 -2.65 -7.62 0.99
CA LEU A 117 -1.20 -7.71 1.03
C LEU A 117 -0.57 -6.57 0.24
N PHE A 118 0.43 -5.93 0.83
CA PHE A 118 1.20 -4.87 0.19
C PHE A 118 2.68 -5.03 0.49
N ALA A 119 3.53 -4.99 -0.55
CA ALA A 119 4.98 -5.01 -0.43
C ALA A 119 5.62 -3.67 -0.84
N ASP A 120 6.58 -3.19 -0.04
CA ASP A 120 7.37 -1.99 -0.30
C ASP A 120 8.81 -2.14 0.21
N LYS A 121 9.76 -2.20 -0.72
CA LYS A 121 11.13 -2.65 -0.47
C LYS A 121 11.10 -4.01 0.22
N ASN A 122 11.72 -4.14 1.40
CA ASN A 122 11.70 -5.34 2.22
C ASN A 122 10.45 -5.43 3.12
N ARG A 123 9.68 -4.35 3.28
CA ARG A 123 8.49 -4.34 4.15
C ARG A 123 7.33 -5.04 3.44
N LEU A 124 6.69 -5.94 4.16
CA LEU A 124 5.44 -6.59 3.78
C LEU A 124 4.39 -6.25 4.82
N VAL A 125 3.23 -5.77 4.39
CA VAL A 125 2.08 -5.50 5.24
C VAL A 125 0.96 -6.44 4.83
N SER A 126 0.44 -7.20 5.78
CA SER A 126 -0.72 -8.07 5.60
C SER A 126 -1.83 -7.67 6.55
N LYS A 127 -3.05 -7.56 6.03
CA LYS A 127 -4.25 -7.22 6.79
C LYS A 127 -5.37 -8.20 6.50
N LEU A 128 -6.08 -8.58 7.56
CA LEU A 128 -7.24 -9.46 7.51
C LEU A 128 -8.44 -8.71 8.07
N PHE A 129 -9.51 -8.61 7.28
CA PHE A 129 -10.75 -7.97 7.68
C PHE A 129 -11.86 -9.01 7.72
N ARG A 130 -12.75 -8.89 8.70
CA ARG A 130 -13.98 -9.66 8.77
C ARG A 130 -15.00 -9.05 7.81
N ASN A 131 -15.44 -9.80 6.81
CA ASN A 131 -16.35 -9.32 5.76
C ASN A 131 -17.74 -8.90 6.31
N ALA A 132 -18.15 -9.46 7.45
CA ALA A 132 -19.45 -9.16 8.04
C ALA A 132 -19.60 -7.70 8.49
N ASP A 133 -18.52 -7.11 9.00
CA ASP A 133 -18.57 -5.83 9.73
C ASP A 133 -17.36 -4.92 9.48
N GLY A 134 -16.40 -5.34 8.66
CA GLY A 134 -15.19 -4.57 8.36
C GLY A 134 -14.12 -4.66 9.44
N ASN A 135 -14.37 -5.33 10.58
CA ASN A 135 -13.43 -5.33 11.69
C ASN A 135 -12.07 -5.96 11.31
N VAL A 136 -10.98 -5.28 11.66
CA VAL A 136 -9.61 -5.79 11.48
C VAL A 136 -9.37 -6.95 12.44
N ILE A 137 -9.22 -8.15 11.89
CA ILE A 137 -8.86 -9.36 12.63
C ILE A 137 -7.34 -9.43 12.85
N GLN A 138 -6.58 -9.02 11.83
CA GLN A 138 -5.12 -9.09 11.86
C GLN A 138 -4.51 -7.91 11.10
N ASP A 139 -3.46 -7.33 11.68
CA ASP A 139 -2.62 -6.32 11.06
C ASP A 139 -1.16 -6.67 11.37
N ARG A 140 -0.43 -7.17 10.37
CA ARG A 140 0.96 -7.60 10.54
C ARG A 140 1.85 -6.90 9.54
N THR A 141 2.94 -6.36 10.07
CA THR A 141 4.08 -5.90 9.27
C THR A 141 5.24 -6.85 9.49
N SER A 142 5.79 -7.39 8.41
CA SER A 142 6.98 -8.25 8.42
C SER A 142 8.01 -7.75 7.40
N GLU A 143 9.19 -8.34 7.40
CA GLU A 143 10.17 -8.15 6.34
C GLU A 143 10.36 -9.42 5.53
N ILE A 144 10.45 -9.32 4.20
CA ILE A 144 10.80 -10.44 3.32
C ILE A 144 12.29 -10.33 3.02
N MET A 145 13.07 -11.24 3.61
CA MET A 145 14.50 -11.39 3.39
C MET A 145 14.90 -12.85 3.20
N GLU A 146 14.05 -13.62 2.52
CA GLU A 146 14.31 -15.04 2.26
C GLU A 146 14.91 -15.26 0.87
N THR A 147 15.80 -16.24 0.79
CA THR A 147 16.45 -16.78 -0.41
C THR A 147 16.46 -18.30 -0.29
N ASP A 148 16.44 -19.01 -1.41
CA ASP A 148 16.42 -20.48 -1.48
C ASP A 148 17.82 -21.11 -1.40
N ASN A 149 18.86 -20.28 -1.42
CA ASN A 149 20.25 -20.68 -1.29
C ASN A 149 20.77 -20.36 0.12
N ASP A 150 21.05 -21.41 0.91
CA ASP A 150 21.56 -21.31 2.28
C ASP A 150 22.93 -20.61 2.39
N ASP A 151 23.70 -20.55 1.29
CA ASP A 151 24.96 -19.83 1.23
C ASP A 151 24.79 -18.33 0.88
N GLU A 152 23.57 -17.84 0.72
CA GLU A 152 23.28 -16.45 0.35
C GLU A 152 22.45 -15.71 1.41
N ASP A 153 22.75 -14.43 1.59
CA ASP A 153 21.95 -13.51 2.39
C ASP A 153 21.27 -12.48 1.50
N VAL A 154 19.98 -12.23 1.71
CA VAL A 154 19.30 -11.07 1.11
C VAL A 154 19.73 -9.79 1.81
N LYS A 155 20.39 -8.87 1.09
CA LYS A 155 20.83 -7.59 1.64
C LYS A 155 19.86 -6.46 1.35
N LYS A 156 19.17 -6.50 0.21
CA LYS A 156 18.20 -5.47 -0.20
C LYS A 156 17.11 -6.08 -1.08
N MET A 157 15.88 -5.63 -0.90
CA MET A 157 14.77 -5.88 -1.82
C MET A 157 14.41 -4.56 -2.52
N ARG A 158 14.33 -4.57 -3.85
CA ARG A 158 13.97 -3.43 -4.70
C ARG A 158 12.78 -3.79 -5.57
N TYR A 159 11.98 -2.79 -5.92
CA TYR A 159 10.83 -2.93 -6.81
C TYR A 159 9.90 -4.09 -6.40
N SER A 160 9.69 -4.26 -5.10
CA SER A 160 8.79 -5.29 -4.61
C SER A 160 7.35 -4.97 -4.99
N ASN A 161 6.62 -6.04 -5.31
CA ASN A 161 5.22 -6.04 -5.67
C ASN A 161 4.56 -7.27 -5.04
N SER A 162 3.25 -7.19 -4.87
CA SER A 162 2.42 -8.28 -4.40
C SER A 162 1.26 -8.48 -5.35
N GLN A 163 0.87 -9.73 -5.57
CA GLN A 163 -0.27 -10.10 -6.39
C GLN A 163 -0.99 -11.30 -5.78
N HIS A 164 -2.32 -11.24 -5.69
CA HIS A 164 -3.14 -12.38 -5.31
C HIS A 164 -2.98 -13.49 -6.33
N TRP A 165 -2.82 -14.71 -5.84
CA TRP A 165 -2.63 -15.89 -6.68
C TRP A 165 -3.83 -16.83 -6.61
N TYR A 166 -4.05 -17.48 -5.47
CA TYR A 166 -5.22 -18.33 -5.23
C TYR A 166 -5.48 -18.48 -3.73
N GLY A 167 -6.75 -18.61 -3.35
CA GLY A 167 -7.14 -18.72 -1.93
C GLY A 167 -6.52 -17.60 -1.10
N ASP A 168 -5.81 -17.96 -0.03
CA ASP A 168 -5.10 -17.01 0.86
C ASP A 168 -3.63 -16.78 0.45
N ASN A 169 -3.25 -17.24 -0.74
CA ASN A 169 -1.89 -17.17 -1.24
C ASN A 169 -1.70 -16.00 -2.19
N PHE A 170 -0.56 -15.35 -2.02
CA PHE A 170 -0.09 -14.23 -2.81
C PHE A 170 1.31 -14.54 -3.34
N LEU A 171 1.64 -13.98 -4.49
CA LEU A 171 3.01 -13.87 -4.95
C LEU A 171 3.56 -12.55 -4.46
N VAL A 172 4.74 -12.60 -3.85
CA VAL A 172 5.57 -11.41 -3.60
C VAL A 172 6.81 -11.54 -4.45
N TYR A 173 7.07 -10.53 -5.28
CA TYR A 173 8.16 -10.60 -6.25
C TYR A 173 8.86 -9.26 -6.40
N GLY A 174 10.13 -9.30 -6.80
CA GLY A 174 10.96 -8.12 -6.99
C GLY A 174 12.42 -8.46 -7.23
N THR A 175 13.26 -7.43 -7.28
CA THR A 175 14.71 -7.61 -7.43
C THR A 175 15.39 -7.62 -6.08
N GLN A 176 16.01 -8.74 -5.72
CA GLN A 176 16.85 -8.84 -4.54
C GLN A 176 18.32 -8.58 -4.90
N VAL A 177 19.06 -8.01 -3.96
CA VAL A 177 20.52 -8.03 -3.94
C VAL A 177 20.93 -9.07 -2.93
N VAL A 178 21.46 -10.19 -3.41
CA VAL A 178 21.95 -11.28 -2.57
C VAL A 178 23.47 -11.19 -2.45
N LYS A 179 24.00 -11.63 -1.31
CA LYS A 179 25.43 -11.72 -1.04
C LYS A 179 25.77 -13.15 -0.66
N ASN A 180 26.72 -13.76 -1.35
CA ASN A 180 27.26 -15.06 -0.95
C ASN A 180 28.03 -14.91 0.38
N ALA A 181 27.71 -15.75 1.36
CA ALA A 181 28.29 -15.74 2.70
C ALA A 181 29.76 -16.17 2.71
N LYS A 182 30.16 -17.09 1.81
CA LYS A 182 31.52 -17.64 1.71
C LYS A 182 32.45 -16.75 0.88
N THR A 183 32.03 -16.35 -0.32
CA THR A 183 32.88 -15.58 -1.27
C THR A 183 32.74 -14.07 -1.11
N GLY A 184 31.65 -13.61 -0.49
CA GLY A 184 31.34 -12.19 -0.36
C GLY A 184 30.79 -11.53 -1.62
N GLU A 185 30.72 -12.26 -2.72
CA GLU A 185 30.22 -11.78 -4.02
C GLU A 185 28.76 -11.32 -3.91
N ARG A 186 28.40 -10.28 -4.69
CA ARG A 186 27.04 -9.74 -4.73
C ARG A 186 26.48 -9.81 -6.14
N ARG A 187 25.24 -10.26 -6.24
CA ARG A 187 24.49 -10.27 -7.50
C ARG A 187 23.06 -9.78 -7.30
N LYS A 188 22.43 -9.38 -8.41
CA LYS A 188 21.01 -9.05 -8.45
C LYS A 188 20.25 -10.25 -9.00
N VAL A 189 19.20 -10.65 -8.31
CA VAL A 189 18.33 -11.74 -8.73
C VAL A 189 16.88 -11.26 -8.73
N PHE A 190 16.08 -11.79 -9.65
CA PHE A 190 14.63 -11.62 -9.59
C PHE A 190 14.07 -12.77 -8.74
N ALA A 191 13.41 -12.43 -7.63
CA ALA A 191 12.87 -13.40 -6.69
C ALA A 191 11.33 -13.39 -6.75
N ILE A 192 10.74 -14.57 -6.61
CA ILE A 192 9.30 -14.78 -6.48
C ILE A 192 9.09 -15.70 -5.28
N THR A 193 8.29 -15.25 -4.31
CA THR A 193 8.00 -15.98 -3.08
C THR A 193 6.49 -16.10 -2.91
N LYS A 194 6.01 -17.30 -2.56
CA LYS A 194 4.63 -17.50 -2.13
C LYS A 194 4.48 -17.02 -0.70
N TYR A 195 3.54 -16.11 -0.46
CA TYR A 195 3.15 -15.67 0.87
C TYR A 195 1.72 -16.11 1.17
N THR A 196 1.49 -16.68 2.35
CA THR A 196 0.16 -17.13 2.79
C THR A 196 -0.24 -16.32 4.02
N ILE A 197 -1.39 -15.64 3.94
CA ILE A 197 -1.99 -15.00 5.10
C ILE A 197 -2.59 -16.10 5.97
N LYS A 198 -2.03 -16.26 7.18
CA LYS A 198 -2.51 -17.17 8.22
C LYS A 198 -3.45 -16.44 9.17
#